data_AF-A0A381NCG4-F1
#
_entry.id   AF-A0A381NCG4-F1
#
_cell.length_a   1.000
_cell.length_b   1.000
_cell.length_c   1.000
_cell.angle_alpha   90.00
_cell.angle_beta   90.00
_cell.angle_gamma   90.00
#
_symmetry.space_group_name_H-M   'P 1'
#
loop_
_entity.id
_entity.type
_entity.pdbx_description
1 polymer ?
#
loop_
_entity_poly.entity_id
_entity_poly.type
_entity_poly.pdbx_seq_one_letter_code
_entity_poly.pdbx_strand_id
1 'polypeptide(L)'
;MRPDQRTSGDSIFTTRGLGRFVQYLDKLRSPTVIDLGPGVGSSVAFFGERLGCKLIVEDLFTELEHSAGQTEPESDRLASVMRERLDYKADSIDGVLCWDVFDYLDKLSAESLAQQIVRILKPGGAVFALFSECRFSESRLTKYAIVDTEHIESRTYSTARSRTRWWGSRDVCKLFHGLTIGESYLLKIQIREMLFLKPRPTAGL
;
A
#
# COMPACT_ATOMS: atom_id res chain seq x y z
N MET A 1 -14.60 24.27 13.63
CA MET A 1 -14.80 24.50 12.18
C MET A 1 -13.81 23.59 11.47
N ARG A 2 -14.26 22.49 10.83
CA ARG A 2 -13.34 21.65 10.03
C ARG A 2 -13.00 22.46 8.77
N PRO A 3 -11.73 22.59 8.37
CA PRO A 3 -11.43 23.22 7.09
C PRO A 3 -12.08 22.39 5.99
N ASP A 4 -12.84 23.05 5.12
CA ASP A 4 -13.42 22.47 3.91
C ASP A 4 -12.29 21.80 3.12
N GLN A 5 -12.26 20.46 3.13
CA GLN A 5 -11.42 19.68 2.25
C GLN A 5 -11.96 19.89 0.83
N ARG A 6 -11.36 20.80 0.06
CA ARG A 6 -11.66 20.93 -1.37
C ARG A 6 -11.27 19.64 -2.06
N THR A 7 -12.27 18.83 -2.40
CA THR A 7 -12.15 17.66 -3.27
C THR A 7 -11.67 18.11 -4.64
N SER A 8 -10.56 17.54 -5.10
CA SER A 8 -10.10 17.74 -6.47
C SER A 8 -10.19 16.42 -7.21
N GLY A 9 -11.34 16.21 -7.87
CA GLY A 9 -11.59 15.20 -8.90
C GLY A 9 -11.63 13.75 -8.44
N ASP A 10 -12.83 13.16 -8.46
CA ASP A 10 -12.98 11.70 -8.48
C ASP A 10 -12.65 11.21 -9.89
N SER A 11 -11.79 10.20 -10.00
CA SER A 11 -11.39 9.60 -11.28
C SER A 11 -11.38 8.09 -11.17
N ILE A 12 -11.90 7.40 -12.18
CA ILE A 12 -11.79 5.94 -12.28
C ILE A 12 -10.71 5.63 -13.31
N PHE A 13 -9.82 4.69 -13.00
CA PHE A 13 -8.78 4.24 -13.92
C PHE A 13 -8.70 2.71 -13.98
N THR A 14 -8.22 2.21 -15.12
CA THR A 14 -7.99 0.78 -15.32
C THR A 14 -6.72 0.33 -14.60
N THR A 15 -6.85 -0.68 -13.76
CA THR A 15 -5.74 -1.39 -13.11
C THR A 15 -5.39 -2.66 -13.86
N ARG A 16 -4.12 -3.05 -13.82
CA ARG A 16 -3.62 -4.31 -14.42
C ARG A 16 -3.06 -5.25 -13.36
N GLY A 17 -2.50 -4.70 -12.28
CA GLY A 17 -1.92 -5.46 -11.17
C GLY A 17 -2.95 -5.98 -10.18
N LEU A 18 -4.06 -5.27 -9.94
CA LEU A 18 -5.05 -5.67 -8.93
C LEU A 18 -5.69 -7.02 -9.25
N GLY A 19 -6.13 -7.22 -10.49
CA GLY A 19 -6.70 -8.51 -10.92
C GLY A 19 -5.71 -9.67 -10.73
N ARG A 20 -4.41 -9.44 -10.95
CA ARG A 20 -3.37 -10.44 -10.68
C ARG A 20 -3.24 -10.73 -9.18
N PHE A 21 -3.20 -9.70 -8.34
CA PHE A 21 -3.19 -9.85 -6.88
C PHE A 21 -4.38 -10.70 -6.41
N VAL A 22 -5.58 -10.41 -6.90
CA VAL A 22 -6.79 -11.18 -6.60
C VAL A 22 -6.65 -12.64 -7.06
N GLN A 23 -6.12 -12.90 -8.26
CA GLN A 23 -5.86 -14.27 -8.75
C GLN A 23 -4.85 -15.05 -7.88
N TYR A 24 -3.92 -14.39 -7.19
CA TYR A 24 -3.04 -15.06 -6.23
C TYR A 24 -3.80 -15.45 -4.96
N LEU A 25 -4.66 -14.57 -4.46
CA LEU A 25 -5.44 -14.80 -3.23
C LEU A 25 -6.55 -15.83 -3.43
N ASP A 26 -7.19 -15.88 -4.60
CA ASP A 26 -8.30 -16.79 -4.91
C ASP A 26 -7.92 -18.28 -4.84
N LYS A 27 -6.61 -18.57 -4.89
CA LYS A 27 -6.06 -19.93 -4.72
C LYS A 27 -5.99 -20.36 -3.25
N LEU A 28 -6.21 -19.45 -2.32
CA LEU A 28 -6.07 -19.66 -0.89
C LEU A 28 -7.45 -19.80 -0.25
N ARG A 29 -7.54 -20.65 0.77
CA ARG A 29 -8.77 -20.77 1.57
C ARG A 29 -8.79 -19.67 2.61
N SER A 30 -9.78 -18.77 2.54
CA SER A 30 -10.02 -17.69 3.51
C SER A 30 -8.76 -16.85 3.82
N PRO A 31 -8.13 -16.24 2.80
CA PRO A 31 -6.88 -15.51 3.00
C PRO A 31 -7.07 -14.28 3.88
N THR A 32 -6.04 -13.94 4.64
CA THR A 32 -5.98 -12.71 5.44
C THR A 32 -5.20 -11.64 4.69
N VAL A 33 -5.83 -10.49 4.47
CA VAL A 33 -5.27 -9.36 3.74
C VAL A 33 -5.22 -8.13 4.64
N ILE A 34 -4.12 -7.39 4.61
CA ILE A 34 -4.01 -6.07 5.23
C ILE A 34 -4.17 -4.99 4.17
N ASP A 35 -5.06 -4.03 4.40
CA ASP A 35 -5.19 -2.78 3.65
C ASP A 35 -4.53 -1.64 4.42
N LEU A 36 -3.49 -1.04 3.86
CA LEU A 36 -2.78 0.10 4.45
C LEU A 36 -3.41 1.47 4.11
N GLY A 37 -4.50 1.46 3.37
CA GLY A 37 -5.30 2.64 3.04
C GLY A 37 -6.28 3.03 4.14
N PRO A 38 -6.97 4.17 4.00
CA PRO A 38 -7.90 4.68 4.99
C PRO A 38 -9.23 3.91 5.11
N GLY A 39 -9.26 2.63 4.71
CA GLY A 39 -10.44 1.77 4.81
C GLY A 39 -11.65 2.32 4.05
N VAL A 40 -11.59 2.33 2.72
CA VAL A 40 -12.77 2.72 1.92
C VAL A 40 -13.76 1.55 1.89
N GLY A 41 -15.03 1.82 2.24
CA GLY A 41 -16.05 0.78 2.42
C GLY A 41 -16.24 -0.15 1.21
N SER A 42 -15.99 0.30 -0.01
CA SER A 42 -16.04 -0.54 -1.21
C SER A 42 -14.89 -1.56 -1.28
N SER A 43 -13.68 -1.22 -0.82
CA SER A 43 -12.57 -2.16 -0.69
C SER A 43 -12.88 -3.24 0.34
N VAL A 44 -13.53 -2.87 1.45
CA VAL A 44 -14.00 -3.82 2.48
C VAL A 44 -15.04 -4.79 1.92
N ALA A 45 -16.06 -4.27 1.23
CA ALA A 45 -17.09 -5.10 0.59
C ALA A 45 -16.48 -6.02 -0.47
N PHE A 46 -15.58 -5.51 -1.31
CA PHE A 46 -14.93 -6.28 -2.37
C PHE A 46 -14.18 -7.51 -1.81
N PHE A 47 -13.34 -7.34 -0.79
CA PHE A 47 -12.59 -8.47 -0.24
C PHE A 47 -13.42 -9.38 0.68
N GLY A 48 -14.30 -8.80 1.50
CA GLY A 48 -15.12 -9.55 2.45
C GLY A 48 -16.21 -10.38 1.76
N GLU A 49 -16.97 -9.77 0.85
CA GLU A 49 -18.15 -10.40 0.25
C GLU A 49 -17.80 -11.28 -0.95
N ARG A 50 -16.84 -10.85 -1.80
CA ARG A 50 -16.55 -11.55 -3.06
C ARG A 50 -15.52 -12.66 -2.92
N LEU A 51 -14.55 -12.51 -2.03
CA LEU A 51 -13.40 -13.41 -1.92
C LEU A 51 -13.37 -14.22 -0.60
N GLY A 52 -14.30 -13.94 0.33
CA GLY A 52 -14.29 -14.57 1.65
C GLY A 52 -12.99 -14.29 2.42
N CYS A 53 -12.31 -13.20 2.09
CA CYS A 53 -11.07 -12.78 2.72
C CYS A 53 -11.36 -12.18 4.10
N LYS A 54 -10.48 -12.42 5.06
CA LYS A 54 -10.39 -11.56 6.25
C LYS A 54 -9.61 -10.31 5.88
N LEU A 55 -10.30 -9.18 5.69
CA LEU A 55 -9.64 -7.88 5.50
C LEU A 55 -9.39 -7.20 6.85
N ILE A 56 -8.16 -6.76 7.07
CA ILE A 56 -7.74 -5.96 8.21
C ILE A 56 -7.33 -4.59 7.67
N VAL A 57 -7.90 -3.51 8.21
CA VAL A 57 -7.56 -2.14 7.81
C VAL A 57 -6.59 -1.54 8.81
N GLU A 58 -5.41 -1.16 8.34
CA GLU A 58 -4.40 -0.40 9.07
C GLU A 58 -4.24 0.97 8.39
N ASP A 59 -5.05 1.94 8.80
CA ASP A 59 -5.07 3.28 8.19
C ASP A 59 -3.80 4.07 8.52
N LEU A 60 -2.78 3.92 7.66
CA LEU A 60 -1.52 4.65 7.78
C LEU A 60 -1.67 6.12 7.34
N PHE A 61 -2.69 6.46 6.56
CA PHE A 61 -2.88 7.81 6.03
C PHE A 61 -3.34 8.77 7.13
N THR A 62 -4.23 8.34 8.02
CA THR A 62 -4.60 9.12 9.21
C THR A 62 -3.39 9.41 10.09
N GLU A 63 -2.46 8.47 10.25
CA GLU A 63 -1.22 8.70 11.02
C GLU A 63 -0.30 9.71 10.34
N LEU A 64 -0.15 9.60 9.02
CA LEU A 64 0.66 10.54 8.23
C LEU A 64 0.12 11.97 8.31
N GLU A 65 -1.21 12.13 8.36
CA GLU A 65 -1.85 13.43 8.57
C GLU A 65 -1.66 13.96 9.99
N HIS A 66 -1.69 13.10 11.02
CA HIS A 66 -1.44 13.52 12.41
C HIS A 66 0.00 13.95 12.67
N SER A 67 0.98 13.38 11.98
CA SER A 67 2.38 13.80 12.11
C SER A 67 2.70 15.07 11.31
N ALA A 68 1.86 15.44 10.34
CA ALA A 68 2.08 16.61 9.51
C ALA A 68 2.00 17.91 10.34
N GLY A 69 3.08 18.71 10.31
CA GLY A 69 3.17 19.99 11.02
C GLY A 69 3.85 19.95 12.38
N GLN A 70 4.49 18.83 12.75
CA GLN A 70 5.26 18.72 13.99
C GLN A 70 6.74 19.06 13.77
N THR A 71 7.37 19.73 14.75
CA THR A 71 8.71 20.36 14.64
C THR A 71 9.89 19.42 15.00
N GLU A 72 9.62 18.25 15.55
CA GLU A 72 10.64 17.26 15.93
C GLU A 72 11.14 16.43 14.72
N PRO A 73 12.28 15.71 14.80
CA PRO A 73 12.73 14.84 13.72
C PRO A 73 11.69 13.75 13.45
N GLU A 74 10.81 14.03 12.49
CA GLU A 74 9.64 13.24 12.11
C GLU A 74 10.00 11.78 11.76
N SER A 75 11.23 11.57 11.28
CA SER A 75 11.69 10.31 10.71
C SER A 75 11.72 9.14 11.70
N ASP A 76 12.34 9.32 12.87
CA ASP A 76 12.52 8.21 13.83
C ASP A 76 11.19 7.80 14.47
N ARG A 77 10.33 8.79 14.77
CA ARG A 77 9.01 8.54 15.33
C ARG A 77 8.11 7.85 14.32
N LEU A 78 8.02 8.36 13.09
CA LEU A 78 7.19 7.75 12.05
C LEU A 78 7.67 6.33 11.75
N ALA A 79 8.98 6.10 11.69
CA ALA A 79 9.54 4.77 11.56
C ALA A 79 9.17 3.84 12.73
N SER A 80 9.08 4.34 13.97
CA SER A 80 8.59 3.54 15.12
C SER A 80 7.11 3.20 14.99
N VAL A 81 6.28 4.16 14.62
CA VAL A 81 4.84 3.92 14.41
C VAL A 81 4.62 2.87 13.33
N MET A 82 5.40 2.90 12.23
CA MET A 82 5.32 1.86 11.20
C MET A 82 5.69 0.45 11.73
N ARG A 83 6.61 0.34 12.70
CA ARG A 83 6.94 -0.95 13.33
C ARG A 83 5.82 -1.46 14.22
N GLU A 84 5.29 -0.58 15.05
CA GLU A 84 4.29 -0.91 16.06
C GLU A 84 2.92 -1.20 15.44
N ARG A 85 2.58 -0.54 14.32
CA ARG A 85 1.32 -0.76 13.61
C ARG A 85 1.19 -2.13 12.98
N LEU A 86 2.29 -2.65 12.44
CA LEU A 86 2.32 -3.98 11.84
C LEU A 86 2.87 -5.04 12.81
N ASP A 87 2.46 -4.98 14.08
CA ASP A 87 2.81 -5.99 15.09
C ASP A 87 1.98 -7.28 14.94
N TYR A 88 2.12 -7.89 13.76
CA TYR A 88 1.56 -9.20 13.46
C TYR A 88 2.62 -10.29 13.62
N LYS A 89 2.17 -11.54 13.83
CA LYS A 89 3.07 -12.69 13.82
C LYS A 89 3.77 -12.78 12.46
N ALA A 90 5.05 -13.16 12.45
CA ALA A 90 5.75 -13.46 11.20
C ALA A 90 5.01 -14.56 10.42
N ASP A 91 5.01 -14.46 9.09
CA ASP A 91 4.36 -15.41 8.19
C ASP A 91 2.88 -15.69 8.55
N SER A 92 2.11 -14.63 8.81
CA SER A 92 0.69 -14.73 9.19
C SER A 92 -0.29 -14.09 8.20
N ILE A 93 0.20 -13.27 7.26
CA ILE A 93 -0.61 -12.51 6.31
C ILE A 93 -0.43 -13.06 4.89
N ASP A 94 -1.52 -13.20 4.14
CA ASP A 94 -1.52 -13.73 2.77
C ASP A 94 -1.34 -12.63 1.72
N GLY A 95 -1.86 -11.43 1.99
CA GLY A 95 -1.79 -10.28 1.09
C GLY A 95 -1.64 -8.94 1.80
N VAL A 96 -0.93 -7.99 1.17
CA VAL A 96 -0.88 -6.59 1.64
C VAL A 96 -1.17 -5.63 0.48
N LEU A 97 -2.07 -4.68 0.70
CA LEU A 97 -2.38 -3.57 -0.21
C LEU A 97 -1.72 -2.30 0.32
N CYS A 98 -0.71 -1.81 -0.39
CA CYS A 98 0.09 -0.67 0.04
C CYS A 98 -0.33 0.66 -0.59
N TRP A 99 -1.29 0.68 -1.52
CA TRP A 99 -1.66 1.88 -2.31
C TRP A 99 -0.44 2.73 -2.65
N ASP A 100 -0.50 4.06 -2.58
CA ASP A 100 0.65 4.95 -2.77
C ASP A 100 1.30 5.42 -1.46
N VAL A 101 1.12 4.69 -0.35
CA VAL A 101 1.55 5.12 1.01
C VAL A 101 3.04 5.44 1.08
N PHE A 102 3.87 4.70 0.33
CA PHE A 102 5.32 4.89 0.31
C PHE A 102 5.73 6.26 -0.23
N ASP A 103 4.93 6.89 -1.08
CA ASP A 103 5.25 8.20 -1.66
C ASP A 103 5.21 9.32 -0.62
N TYR A 104 4.62 9.08 0.55
CA TYR A 104 4.53 10.03 1.68
C TYR A 104 5.52 9.72 2.80
N LEU A 105 6.28 8.62 2.69
CA LEU A 105 7.25 8.20 3.69
C LEU A 105 8.64 8.69 3.31
N ASP A 106 9.40 9.15 4.30
CA ASP A 106 10.84 9.29 4.11
C ASP A 106 11.51 7.91 4.00
N LYS A 107 12.83 7.92 3.77
CA LYS A 107 13.58 6.68 3.56
C LYS A 107 13.49 5.72 4.74
N LEU A 108 13.71 6.24 5.95
CA LEU A 108 13.77 5.42 7.16
C LEU A 108 12.42 4.79 7.48
N SER A 109 11.34 5.57 7.36
CA SER A 109 9.97 5.11 7.60
C SER A 109 9.53 4.10 6.55
N ALA A 110 9.88 4.32 5.28
CA ALA A 110 9.62 3.37 4.20
C ALA A 110 10.36 2.04 4.40
N GLU A 111 11.65 2.08 4.77
CA GLU A 111 12.43 0.89 5.07
C GLU A 111 11.84 0.12 6.26
N SER A 112 11.44 0.84 7.30
CA SER A 112 10.78 0.28 8.49
C SER A 112 9.46 -0.43 8.14
N LEU A 113 8.59 0.22 7.36
CA LEU A 113 7.32 -0.35 6.90
C LEU A 113 7.54 -1.58 6.01
N ALA A 114 8.44 -1.48 5.02
CA ALA A 114 8.71 -2.58 4.10
C ALA A 114 9.27 -3.81 4.83
N GLN A 115 10.15 -3.62 5.81
CA GLN A 115 10.66 -4.73 6.64
C GLN A 115 9.53 -5.43 7.40
N GLN A 116 8.58 -4.69 7.97
CA GLN A 116 7.43 -5.31 8.64
C GLN A 116 6.55 -6.07 7.65
N ILE A 117 6.25 -5.49 6.48
CA ILE A 117 5.47 -6.15 5.43
C ILE A 117 6.13 -7.48 5.04
N VAL A 118 7.44 -7.50 4.78
CA VAL A 118 8.17 -8.72 4.41
C VAL A 118 8.15 -9.76 5.54
N ARG A 119 8.27 -9.33 6.80
CA ARG A 119 8.23 -10.19 7.99
C ARG A 119 6.88 -10.89 8.15
N ILE A 120 5.78 -10.15 8.05
CA ILE A 120 4.44 -10.67 8.35
C ILE A 120 3.86 -11.48 7.18
N LEU A 121 4.30 -11.23 5.95
CA LEU A 121 3.82 -11.92 4.76
C LEU A 121 4.24 -13.39 4.78
N LYS A 122 3.31 -14.31 4.54
CA LYS A 122 3.59 -15.75 4.42
C LYS A 122 4.45 -16.05 3.19
N PRO A 123 5.23 -17.13 3.19
CA PRO A 123 5.80 -17.66 1.95
C PRO A 123 4.70 -17.95 0.92
N GLY A 124 4.86 -17.41 -0.29
CA GLY A 124 3.84 -17.43 -1.33
C GLY A 124 2.77 -16.34 -1.22
N GLY A 125 2.82 -15.48 -0.21
CA GLY A 125 1.98 -14.29 -0.10
C GLY A 125 2.38 -13.20 -1.09
N ALA A 126 1.49 -12.22 -1.27
CA ALA A 126 1.64 -11.15 -2.27
C ALA A 126 1.53 -9.74 -1.67
N VAL A 127 2.19 -8.77 -2.30
CA VAL A 127 2.04 -7.34 -2.01
C VAL A 127 1.66 -6.62 -3.28
N PHE A 128 0.57 -5.88 -3.27
CA PHE A 128 0.20 -4.94 -4.33
C PHE A 128 0.47 -3.52 -3.85
N ALA A 129 1.30 -2.78 -4.60
CA ALA A 129 1.68 -1.41 -4.28
C ALA A 129 1.55 -0.50 -5.51
N LEU A 130 1.15 0.74 -5.27
CA LEU A 130 1.17 1.83 -6.22
C LEU A 130 2.35 2.76 -5.88
N PHE A 131 2.99 3.29 -6.91
CA PHE A 131 4.00 4.34 -6.77
C PHE A 131 3.73 5.41 -7.82
N SER A 132 3.69 6.67 -7.41
CA SER A 132 3.59 7.78 -8.36
C SER A 132 4.92 7.98 -9.09
N GLU A 133 4.85 8.18 -10.40
CA GLU A 133 5.97 8.71 -11.18
C GLU A 133 6.05 10.24 -11.11
N CYS A 134 5.13 10.89 -10.39
CA CYS A 134 5.20 12.32 -10.18
C CYS A 134 6.42 12.65 -9.31
N ARG A 135 7.32 13.47 -9.87
CA ARG A 135 8.54 13.91 -9.21
C ARG A 135 8.38 15.21 -8.43
N PHE A 136 7.20 15.80 -8.46
CA PHE A 136 6.89 17.04 -7.78
C PHE A 136 6.24 16.76 -6.43
N SER A 137 6.64 17.53 -5.42
CA SER A 137 6.00 17.49 -4.12
C SER A 137 4.61 18.14 -4.23
N GLU A 138 3.56 17.33 -4.27
CA GLU A 138 2.19 17.81 -4.14
C GLU A 138 1.67 17.50 -2.74
N SER A 139 1.03 18.50 -2.11
CA SER A 139 0.35 18.36 -0.81
C SER A 139 -1.05 17.79 -1.00
N ARG A 140 -1.09 16.61 -1.61
CA ARG A 140 -2.31 15.92 -2.04
C ARG A 140 -2.22 14.44 -1.69
N LEU A 141 -3.24 13.96 -0.99
CA LEU A 141 -3.41 12.58 -0.59
C LEU A 141 -4.48 11.94 -1.47
N THR A 142 -4.20 10.73 -1.95
CA THR A 142 -5.15 10.00 -2.78
C THR A 142 -5.76 8.84 -2.00
N LYS A 143 -7.09 8.82 -1.89
CA LYS A 143 -7.83 7.66 -1.40
C LYS A 143 -8.21 6.80 -2.60
N TYR A 144 -7.99 5.50 -2.49
CA TYR A 144 -8.33 4.54 -3.53
C TYR A 144 -9.43 3.62 -3.07
N ALA A 145 -10.34 3.31 -3.98
CA ALA A 145 -11.50 2.47 -3.74
C ALA A 145 -11.57 1.43 -4.86
N ILE A 146 -11.68 0.16 -4.51
CA ILE A 146 -11.85 -0.90 -5.51
C ILE A 146 -13.27 -0.83 -6.05
N VAL A 147 -13.40 -0.71 -7.38
CA VAL A 147 -14.69 -0.83 -8.08
C VAL A 147 -14.87 -2.28 -8.51
N ASP A 148 -13.87 -2.84 -9.18
CA ASP A 148 -13.78 -4.26 -9.55
C ASP A 148 -12.31 -4.67 -9.77
N THR A 149 -12.06 -5.86 -10.32
CA THR A 149 -10.69 -6.38 -10.57
C THR A 149 -9.91 -5.64 -11.65
N GLU A 150 -10.58 -4.81 -12.44
CA GLU A 150 -10.06 -4.06 -13.59
C GLU A 150 -10.12 -2.54 -13.38
N HIS A 151 -10.89 -2.05 -12.40
CA HIS A 151 -11.10 -0.62 -12.17
C HIS A 151 -10.90 -0.22 -10.70
N ILE A 152 -10.16 0.87 -10.51
CA ILE A 152 -9.95 1.53 -9.21
C ILE A 152 -10.43 2.98 -9.34
N GLU A 153 -11.21 3.42 -8.36
CA GLU A 153 -11.55 4.84 -8.17
C GLU A 153 -10.48 5.50 -7.31
N SER A 154 -9.99 6.68 -7.73
CA SER A 154 -9.13 7.55 -6.96
C SER A 154 -9.83 8.87 -6.64
N ARG A 155 -9.66 9.33 -5.41
CA ARG A 155 -10.17 10.61 -4.93
C ARG A 155 -9.06 11.38 -4.24
N THR A 156 -8.79 12.59 -4.70
CA THR A 156 -7.66 13.38 -4.19
C THR A 156 -8.14 14.48 -3.25
N TYR A 157 -7.47 14.60 -2.10
CA TYR A 157 -7.77 15.56 -1.04
C TYR A 157 -6.54 16.40 -0.74
N SER A 158 -6.74 17.69 -0.47
CA SER A 158 -5.67 18.55 0.07
C SER A 158 -5.25 18.06 1.45
N THR A 159 -3.95 17.95 1.67
CA THR A 159 -3.37 17.57 2.96
C THR A 159 -2.21 18.49 3.31
N ALA A 160 -1.83 18.57 4.58
CA ALA A 160 -0.64 19.29 5.02
C ALA A 160 0.66 18.56 4.64
N ARG A 161 0.58 17.26 4.32
CA ARG A 161 1.74 16.43 3.98
C ARG A 161 1.97 16.36 2.48
N SER A 162 3.18 16.66 2.04
CA SER A 162 3.56 16.48 0.64
C SER A 162 4.15 15.09 0.42
N ARG A 163 4.04 14.59 -0.83
CA ARG A 163 4.88 13.47 -1.27
C ARG A 163 6.35 13.83 -1.02
N THR A 164 7.05 12.93 -0.36
CA THR A 164 8.41 13.16 0.16
C THR A 164 9.46 12.81 -0.88
N ARG A 165 9.18 11.81 -1.72
CA ARG A 165 10.17 11.23 -2.65
C ARG A 165 9.52 10.44 -3.78
N TRP A 166 10.16 10.50 -4.95
CA TRP A 166 9.98 9.53 -6.02
C TRP A 166 10.78 8.25 -5.76
N TRP A 167 10.12 7.10 -5.80
CA TRP A 167 10.74 5.78 -5.65
C TRP A 167 11.09 5.18 -7.01
N GLY A 168 12.38 5.18 -7.38
CA GLY A 168 12.85 4.49 -8.57
C GLY A 168 12.88 2.97 -8.39
N SER A 169 12.87 2.19 -9.48
CA SER A 169 12.80 0.72 -9.43
C SER A 169 13.89 0.10 -8.54
N ARG A 170 15.11 0.65 -8.56
CA ARG A 170 16.22 0.18 -7.70
C ARG A 170 15.92 0.36 -6.21
N ASP A 171 15.31 1.47 -5.83
CA ASP A 171 15.00 1.75 -4.43
C ASP A 171 13.83 0.89 -3.96
N VAL A 172 12.82 0.70 -4.80
CA VAL A 172 11.72 -0.23 -4.50
C VAL A 172 12.22 -1.66 -4.34
N CYS A 173 13.13 -2.15 -5.20
CA CYS A 173 13.74 -3.47 -5.03
C CYS A 173 14.52 -3.61 -3.71
N LYS A 174 15.11 -2.52 -3.20
CA LYS A 174 15.80 -2.52 -1.91
C LYS A 174 14.81 -2.54 -0.74
N LEU A 175 13.72 -1.76 -0.83
CA LEU A 175 12.66 -1.75 0.18
C LEU A 175 12.08 -3.15 0.39
N PHE A 176 11.72 -3.83 -0.70
CA PHE A 176 11.11 -5.16 -0.67
C PHE A 176 12.14 -6.28 -0.85
N HIS A 177 13.35 -6.11 -0.32
CA HIS A 177 14.37 -7.15 -0.35
C HIS A 177 13.82 -8.48 0.22
N GLY A 178 14.09 -9.58 -0.49
CA GLY A 178 13.56 -10.90 -0.15
C GLY A 178 12.22 -11.24 -0.82
N LEU A 179 11.55 -10.27 -1.46
CA LEU A 179 10.44 -10.53 -2.38
C LEU A 179 10.92 -10.54 -3.83
N THR A 180 10.19 -11.22 -4.70
CA THR A 180 10.38 -11.17 -6.16
C THR A 180 9.33 -10.27 -6.79
N ILE A 181 9.70 -9.53 -7.84
CA ILE A 181 8.73 -8.79 -8.65
C ILE A 181 8.02 -9.82 -9.54
N GLY A 182 6.73 -10.01 -9.31
CA GLY A 182 5.89 -10.84 -10.18
C GLY A 182 5.45 -10.07 -11.42
N GLU A 183 4.93 -8.86 -11.23
CA GLU A 183 4.40 -8.01 -12.30
C GLU A 183 4.69 -6.54 -12.00
N SER A 184 4.87 -5.71 -13.04
CA SER A 184 5.03 -4.26 -12.91
C SER A 184 4.42 -3.56 -14.12
N TYR A 185 3.55 -2.58 -13.89
CA TYR A 185 2.84 -1.85 -14.94
C TYR A 185 2.94 -0.35 -14.71
N LEU A 186 3.40 0.41 -15.70
CA LEU A 186 3.27 1.86 -15.70
C LEU A 186 1.97 2.25 -16.42
N LEU A 187 1.05 2.87 -15.69
CA LEU A 187 -0.24 3.32 -16.22
C LEU A 187 -0.12 4.71 -16.86
N LYS A 188 -1.09 5.04 -17.74
CA LYS A 188 -1.16 6.36 -18.41
C LYS A 188 -1.30 7.53 -17.44
N ILE A 189 -1.85 7.26 -16.25
CA ILE A 189 -2.02 8.24 -15.16
C ILE A 189 -0.76 8.46 -14.32
N GLN A 190 0.41 8.02 -14.81
CA GLN A 190 1.69 8.14 -14.10
C GLN A 190 1.72 7.43 -12.74
N ILE A 191 0.94 6.36 -12.60
CA ILE A 191 1.01 5.43 -11.48
C ILE A 191 1.68 4.15 -11.95
N ARG A 192 2.68 3.70 -11.21
CA ARG A 192 3.32 2.39 -11.38
C ARG A 192 2.72 1.42 -10.39
N GLU A 193 2.04 0.40 -10.91
CA GLU A 193 1.56 -0.74 -10.14
C GLU A 193 2.66 -1.79 -10.06
N MET A 194 2.95 -2.28 -8.87
CA MET A 194 3.94 -3.33 -8.65
C MET A 194 3.36 -4.43 -7.79
N LEU A 195 3.56 -5.67 -8.24
CA LEU A 195 3.16 -6.87 -7.53
C LEU A 195 4.42 -7.63 -7.10
N PHE A 196 4.55 -7.83 -5.79
CA PHE A 196 5.64 -8.60 -5.20
C PHE A 196 5.13 -9.92 -4.66
N LEU A 197 5.95 -10.95 -4.72
CA LEU A 197 5.66 -12.28 -4.19
C LEU A 197 6.75 -12.68 -3.22
N LYS A 198 6.37 -13.24 -2.06
CA LYS A 198 7.35 -13.87 -1.17
C LYS A 198 7.67 -15.26 -1.71
N PRO A 199 8.93 -15.59 -2.01
CA PRO A 199 9.30 -16.94 -2.43
C PRO A 199 8.84 -17.97 -1.40
N ARG A 200 8.35 -19.11 -1.87
CA ARG A 200 8.19 -20.28 -1.00
C ARG A 200 9.59 -20.83 -0.73
N PRO A 201 9.95 -21.17 0.53
CA PRO A 201 11.19 -21.87 0.77
C PRO A 201 11.16 -23.15 -0.06
N THR A 202 12.21 -23.36 -0.86
CA THR A 202 12.39 -24.62 -1.58
C THR A 202 12.47 -25.70 -0.52
N ALA A 203 11.50 -26.62 -0.49
CA ALA A 203 11.61 -27.80 0.34
C ALA A 203 12.90 -28.51 -0.10
N GLY A 204 13.89 -28.56 0.80
CA GLY A 204 15.11 -29.32 0.55
C GLY A 204 14.72 -30.77 0.23
N LEU A 205 15.24 -31.27 -0.89
CA LEU A 205 15.32 -32.70 -1.19
C LEU A 205 16.17 -33.41 -0.13
#